data_AF-A0A7J6R567-F1
#
_entry.id   AF-A0A7J6R567-F1
#
_cell.length_a   1.000
_cell.length_b   1.000
_cell.length_c   1.000
_cell.angle_alpha   90.00
_cell.angle_beta   90.00
_cell.angle_gamma   90.00
#
_symmetry.space_group_name_H-M   'P 1'
#
loop_
_entity.id
_entity.type
_entity.pdbx_description
1 polymer ?
#
loop_
_entity_poly.entity_id
_entity_poly.type
_entity_poly.pdbx_seq_one_letter_code
_entity_poly.pdbx_strand_id
1 'polypeptide(L)'
;MSSLYLKGGPLTSTLLRRSLMASSTTAGSHILSVARSSTRMFSSSASSPYGSAKPTPTSGKKSKAPKKVTLTQLNKFRRQGHKITMMTCYDAMTAGIAEECGVELLLVGDSVSNVVHGHDSTVPISMDAMILHTQAVRRGLAHHRPMVIGDMPFGSFLTIEDGVKNGARFIKEGGADIVKLESPASSQEFSTELIRRMTAAGIGVVGHIGLTPQSHVQMGGSRIQGKAASAACHLIDFAKELEAAGCIMLVMECVPGEVARLVTEAISIPTIGIGSGPDTSGQVLVVHDLL
;
A
#
# COMPACT_ATOMS: atom_id res chain seq x y z
N MET A 1 -49.62 -14.09 -50.34
CA MET A 1 -50.66 -13.37 -49.58
C MET A 1 -49.93 -12.60 -48.49
N SER A 2 -49.36 -11.41 -48.77
CA SER A 2 -50.01 -10.07 -48.72
C SER A 2 -50.39 -9.71 -47.26
N SER A 3 -50.08 -8.55 -46.65
CA SER A 3 -49.55 -7.25 -47.09
C SER A 3 -49.05 -6.41 -45.89
N LEU A 4 -48.10 -5.50 -46.19
CA LEU A 4 -47.66 -4.26 -45.52
C LEU A 4 -48.69 -3.41 -44.73
N TYR A 5 -48.24 -2.65 -43.70
CA TYR A 5 -48.10 -1.16 -43.75
C TYR A 5 -47.31 -0.52 -42.56
N LEU A 6 -46.66 0.62 -42.86
CA LEU A 6 -45.62 1.41 -42.15
C LEU A 6 -46.05 2.39 -41.02
N LYS A 7 -45.07 2.80 -40.18
CA LYS A 7 -44.58 4.20 -39.84
C LYS A 7 -44.07 4.25 -38.38
N GLY A 8 -43.01 4.93 -37.95
CA GLY A 8 -42.01 5.86 -38.51
C GLY A 8 -40.95 6.17 -37.43
N GLY A 9 -39.72 6.52 -37.83
CA GLY A 9 -38.50 6.55 -36.99
C GLY A 9 -38.12 7.89 -36.31
N PRO A 10 -36.81 8.26 -36.23
CA PRO A 10 -36.10 8.46 -34.96
C PRO A 10 -35.70 9.92 -34.64
N LEU A 11 -35.36 10.19 -33.38
CA LEU A 11 -34.81 11.46 -32.89
C LEU A 11 -33.31 11.56 -33.19
N THR A 12 -32.90 12.57 -33.94
CA THR A 12 -31.49 12.91 -34.25
C THR A 12 -31.09 14.31 -33.79
N SER A 13 -29.80 14.43 -33.49
CA SER A 13 -28.97 15.59 -33.13
C SER A 13 -29.11 16.87 -33.96
N THR A 14 -28.82 18.04 -33.36
CA THR A 14 -28.16 19.22 -34.00
C THR A 14 -27.72 20.19 -32.88
N LEU A 15 -26.45 20.49 -32.61
CA LEU A 15 -25.51 21.42 -33.28
C LEU A 15 -26.17 22.71 -33.79
N LEU A 16 -25.82 23.88 -33.23
CA LEU A 16 -25.74 25.11 -34.04
C LEU A 16 -24.68 26.10 -33.54
N ARG A 17 -23.99 26.68 -34.53
CA ARG A 17 -22.84 27.57 -34.52
C ARG A 17 -23.23 29.05 -34.34
N ARG A 18 -22.18 29.81 -33.96
CA ARG A 18 -21.94 31.27 -33.93
C ARG A 18 -22.39 32.13 -35.14
N SER A 19 -22.40 33.45 -34.85
CA SER A 19 -22.18 34.66 -35.68
C SER A 19 -23.44 35.40 -36.17
N LEU A 20 -23.55 36.73 -36.28
CA LEU A 20 -22.64 37.90 -36.12
C LEU A 20 -23.49 39.21 -36.17
N MET A 21 -23.00 40.29 -35.54
CA MET A 21 -23.26 41.75 -35.80
C MET A 21 -24.70 42.30 -35.62
N ALA A 22 -24.97 43.58 -35.37
CA ALA A 22 -24.33 44.75 -34.77
C ALA A 22 -25.39 45.87 -34.92
N SER A 23 -25.62 46.72 -33.90
CA SER A 23 -25.76 48.18 -34.04
C SER A 23 -26.16 48.86 -32.72
N SER A 24 -25.57 50.04 -32.59
CA SER A 24 -25.64 51.12 -31.59
C SER A 24 -27.07 51.50 -31.14
N THR A 25 -27.32 52.08 -29.95
CA THR A 25 -26.88 53.41 -29.50
C THR A 25 -27.21 53.69 -28.02
N THR A 26 -26.41 54.62 -27.44
CA THR A 26 -26.71 55.64 -26.39
C THR A 26 -26.99 55.24 -24.93
N ALA A 27 -26.06 55.64 -24.05
CA ALA A 27 -26.24 56.54 -22.90
C ALA A 27 -24.94 56.47 -22.06
N GLY A 28 -24.25 57.56 -21.75
CA GLY A 28 -24.69 58.53 -20.75
C GLY A 28 -23.85 58.34 -19.48
N SER A 29 -22.85 59.19 -19.31
CA SER A 29 -21.80 59.22 -18.29
C SER A 29 -22.26 59.29 -16.83
N HIS A 30 -21.71 58.44 -15.97
CA HIS A 30 -21.52 58.73 -14.54
C HIS A 30 -20.12 58.30 -14.09
N ILE A 31 -19.29 59.29 -13.79
CA ILE A 31 -17.98 59.14 -13.17
C ILE A 31 -18.19 59.02 -11.67
N LEU A 32 -17.75 57.92 -11.05
CA LEU A 32 -17.58 57.80 -9.60
C LEU A 32 -16.11 57.52 -9.31
N SER A 33 -15.47 58.55 -8.77
CA SER A 33 -14.10 58.57 -8.26
C SER A 33 -13.98 57.66 -7.03
N VAL A 34 -13.25 56.54 -7.15
CA VAL A 34 -12.79 55.79 -5.99
C VAL A 34 -11.41 56.32 -5.59
N ALA A 35 -11.40 57.06 -4.48
CA ALA A 35 -10.18 57.54 -3.83
C ALA A 35 -9.29 56.37 -3.41
N ARG A 36 -8.01 56.44 -3.77
CA ARG A 36 -6.97 55.51 -3.31
C ARG A 36 -6.74 55.71 -1.82
N SER A 37 -7.26 54.81 -0.99
CA SER A 37 -6.79 54.65 0.39
C SER A 37 -5.52 53.80 0.37
N SER A 38 -4.39 54.45 0.62
CA SER A 38 -3.10 53.83 0.87
C SER A 38 -3.07 53.24 2.28
N THR A 39 -3.48 51.97 2.41
CA THR A 39 -3.15 51.16 3.59
C THR A 39 -2.44 49.90 3.10
N ARG A 40 -1.10 49.90 3.16
CA ARG A 40 -0.31 48.66 3.00
C ARG A 40 -0.59 47.76 4.20
N MET A 41 -1.52 46.82 4.05
CA MET A 41 -1.79 45.76 5.03
C MET A 41 -1.21 44.39 4.66
N PHE A 42 -0.24 44.31 3.73
CA PHE A 42 0.47 43.06 3.50
C PHE A 42 1.96 43.32 3.30
N SER A 43 2.73 43.06 4.35
CA SER A 43 4.16 42.80 4.26
C SER A 43 4.35 41.42 3.64
N SER A 44 4.95 41.37 2.46
CA SER A 44 5.22 40.15 1.73
C SER A 44 6.38 39.38 2.35
N SER A 45 6.06 38.47 3.28
CA SER A 45 6.85 37.25 3.51
C SER A 45 5.91 36.12 3.92
N ALA A 46 4.91 35.84 3.09
CA ALA A 46 4.04 34.68 3.29
C ALA A 46 4.84 33.42 2.91
N SER A 47 5.53 32.83 3.88
CA SER A 47 5.83 31.40 3.82
C SER A 47 4.51 30.67 3.69
N SER A 48 4.41 29.74 2.73
CA SER A 48 3.20 28.93 2.54
C SER A 48 2.79 28.29 3.88
N PRO A 49 1.52 28.38 4.32
CA PRO A 49 1.06 27.71 5.52
C PRO A 49 1.17 26.18 5.41
N TYR A 50 1.36 25.66 4.19
CA TYR A 50 1.50 24.24 3.90
C TYR A 50 2.94 23.72 3.97
N GLY A 51 3.92 24.54 4.35
CA GLY A 51 5.33 24.14 4.47
C GLY A 51 5.93 23.67 3.14
N SER A 52 7.02 24.28 2.67
CA SER A 52 7.83 23.63 1.64
C SER A 52 8.57 22.47 2.32
N ALA A 53 7.98 21.28 2.33
CA ALA A 53 8.57 20.06 2.88
C ALA A 53 9.75 19.60 2.02
N LYS A 54 10.83 20.39 2.03
CA LYS A 54 12.16 19.91 1.71
C LYS A 54 12.88 19.75 3.04
N PRO A 55 13.34 18.53 3.39
CA PRO A 55 14.13 18.35 4.58
C PRO A 55 15.32 19.32 4.52
N THR A 56 15.43 20.18 5.53
CA THR A 56 16.57 21.09 5.64
C THR A 56 17.75 20.25 6.10
N PRO A 57 18.86 20.19 5.35
CA PRO A 57 19.99 19.37 5.76
C PRO A 57 20.59 19.96 7.04
N THR A 58 20.38 19.28 8.17
CA THR A 58 21.03 19.62 9.44
C THR A 58 22.54 19.44 9.30
N SER A 59 23.31 20.46 9.65
CA SER A 59 24.78 20.52 9.59
C SER A 59 25.48 19.66 10.65
N GLY A 60 24.99 18.45 10.90
CA GLY A 60 25.65 17.44 11.73
C GLY A 60 26.78 16.73 10.99
N LYS A 61 27.77 16.22 11.73
CA LYS A 61 28.88 15.38 11.22
C LYS A 61 28.34 14.43 10.15
N LYS A 62 29.00 14.36 8.98
CA LYS A 62 28.68 13.42 7.89
C LYS A 62 28.80 11.97 8.39
N SER A 63 27.79 11.47 9.09
CA SER A 63 27.56 10.05 9.26
C SER A 63 27.31 9.49 7.86
N LYS A 64 27.84 8.30 7.60
CA LYS A 64 27.60 7.62 6.32
C LYS A 64 26.09 7.47 6.18
N ALA A 65 25.50 8.04 5.12
CA ALA A 65 24.06 7.99 4.89
C ALA A 65 23.55 6.56 5.10
N PRO A 66 22.44 6.37 5.86
CA PRO A 66 21.94 5.04 6.16
C PRO A 66 21.71 4.26 4.86
N LYS A 67 22.24 3.03 4.79
CA LYS A 67 22.10 2.20 3.59
C LYS A 67 20.67 1.68 3.46
N LYS A 68 20.14 1.70 2.22
CA LYS A 68 18.90 1.04 1.81
C LYS A 68 18.84 -0.40 2.34
N VAL A 69 17.72 -0.79 2.93
CA VAL A 69 17.40 -2.18 3.25
C VAL A 69 17.06 -2.88 1.94
N THR A 70 17.88 -3.86 1.55
CA THR A 70 17.72 -4.68 0.35
C THR A 70 17.42 -6.14 0.73
N LEU A 71 17.03 -6.97 -0.24
CA LEU A 71 16.85 -8.42 -0.02
C LEU A 71 18.12 -9.08 0.54
N THR A 72 19.29 -8.69 0.04
CA THR A 72 20.59 -9.15 0.57
C THR A 72 20.77 -8.79 2.04
N GLN A 73 20.32 -7.58 2.43
CA GLN A 73 20.39 -7.13 3.81
C GLN A 73 19.40 -7.89 4.70
N LEU A 74 18.19 -8.21 4.22
CA LEU A 74 17.22 -9.03 4.95
C LEU A 74 17.72 -10.46 5.19
N ASN A 75 18.30 -11.09 4.17
CA ASN A 75 18.91 -12.42 4.31
C ASN A 75 20.10 -12.39 5.27
N LYS A 76 20.85 -11.28 5.31
CA LYS A 76 21.90 -11.06 6.31
C LYS A 76 21.31 -10.94 7.71
N PHE A 77 20.23 -10.17 7.90
CA PHE A 77 19.56 -10.06 9.20
C PHE A 77 19.10 -11.41 9.73
N ARG A 78 18.42 -12.20 8.88
CA ARG A 78 17.98 -13.55 9.21
C ARG A 78 19.13 -14.43 9.70
N ARG A 79 20.23 -14.49 8.96
CA ARG A 79 21.42 -15.27 9.29
C ARG A 79 22.12 -14.82 10.57
N GLN A 80 22.05 -13.53 10.90
CA GLN A 80 22.70 -12.95 12.07
C GLN A 80 21.79 -12.95 13.31
N GLY A 81 20.54 -13.41 13.18
CA GLY A 81 19.56 -13.32 14.26
C GLY A 81 19.16 -11.88 14.60
N HIS A 82 19.39 -10.93 13.69
CA HIS A 82 18.96 -9.55 13.87
C HIS A 82 17.43 -9.47 13.73
N LYS A 83 16.74 -9.02 14.77
CA LYS A 83 15.28 -8.92 14.78
C LYS A 83 14.83 -7.74 13.93
N ILE A 84 14.11 -8.04 12.86
CA ILE A 84 13.65 -7.05 11.88
C ILE A 84 12.45 -6.28 12.45
N THR A 85 12.49 -4.96 12.35
CA THR A 85 11.39 -4.07 12.73
C THR A 85 10.60 -3.67 11.49
N MET A 86 9.32 -4.07 11.46
CA MET A 86 8.35 -3.63 10.48
C MET A 86 7.25 -2.82 11.18
N MET A 87 6.73 -1.79 10.51
CA MET A 87 5.60 -1.02 10.99
C MET A 87 4.73 -0.61 9.80
N THR A 88 3.42 -0.53 10.00
CA THR A 88 2.58 0.05 8.95
C THR A 88 2.85 1.55 8.79
N CYS A 89 2.64 2.09 7.60
CA CYS A 89 2.82 3.52 7.33
C CYS A 89 1.94 3.94 6.15
N TYR A 90 1.31 5.11 6.24
CA TYR A 90 0.29 5.53 5.27
C TYR A 90 0.48 6.96 4.74
N ASP A 91 1.41 7.73 5.31
CA ASP A 91 1.66 9.12 4.95
C ASP A 91 3.16 9.47 5.00
N ALA A 92 3.48 10.65 4.47
CA ALA A 92 4.85 11.12 4.33
C ALA A 92 5.52 11.50 5.66
N MET A 93 4.76 12.04 6.62
CA MET A 93 5.34 12.50 7.89
C MET A 93 5.74 11.31 8.74
N THR A 94 4.83 10.34 8.90
CA THR A 94 5.09 9.09 9.61
C THR A 94 6.25 8.33 8.99
N ALA A 95 6.35 8.31 7.65
CA ALA A 95 7.46 7.66 6.95
C ALA A 95 8.83 8.30 7.26
N GLY A 96 8.90 9.63 7.28
CA GLY A 96 10.12 10.35 7.63
C GLY A 96 10.57 10.08 9.07
N ILE A 97 9.63 10.13 10.01
CA ILE A 97 9.89 9.79 11.43
C ILE A 97 10.37 8.35 11.56
N ALA A 98 9.70 7.40 10.92
CA ALA A 98 10.08 6.00 10.96
C ALA A 98 11.47 5.74 10.36
N GLU A 99 11.85 6.46 9.30
CA GLU A 99 13.19 6.40 8.71
C GLU A 99 14.27 6.89 9.69
N GLU A 100 14.02 8.00 10.39
CA GLU A 100 14.92 8.54 11.42
C GLU A 100 15.05 7.61 12.63
N CYS A 101 13.94 6.98 13.05
CA CYS A 101 13.93 5.97 14.12
C CYS A 101 14.61 4.65 13.71
N GLY A 102 14.97 4.48 12.44
CA GLY A 102 15.66 3.28 11.97
C GLY A 102 14.75 2.08 11.75
N VAL A 103 13.45 2.26 11.51
CA VAL A 103 12.57 1.18 11.04
C VAL A 103 13.13 0.62 9.72
N GLU A 104 13.13 -0.70 9.57
CA GLU A 104 13.71 -1.35 8.38
C GLU A 104 12.70 -1.56 7.27
N LEU A 105 11.46 -1.87 7.64
CA LEU A 105 10.40 -2.22 6.73
C LEU A 105 9.16 -1.35 7.01
N LEU A 106 8.66 -0.67 5.98
CA LEU A 106 7.40 0.07 6.05
C LEU A 106 6.35 -0.65 5.21
N LEU A 107 5.27 -1.06 5.86
CA LEU A 107 4.14 -1.72 5.22
C LEU A 107 3.02 -0.71 4.96
N VAL A 108 2.74 -0.43 3.68
CA VAL A 108 1.53 0.28 3.28
C VAL A 108 0.41 -0.77 3.23
N GLY A 109 -0.11 -1.10 4.41
CA GLY A 109 -1.09 -2.15 4.64
C GLY A 109 -2.52 -1.73 4.30
N ASP A 110 -3.35 -2.68 3.87
CA ASP A 110 -4.78 -2.44 3.64
C ASP A 110 -5.56 -2.11 4.93
N SER A 111 -4.96 -2.35 6.10
CA SER A 111 -5.36 -1.80 7.41
C SER A 111 -5.61 -0.29 7.40
N VAL A 112 -5.04 0.45 6.44
CA VAL A 112 -5.36 1.87 6.18
C VAL A 112 -6.87 2.10 6.03
N SER A 113 -7.59 1.14 5.45
CA SER A 113 -9.04 1.12 5.32
C SER A 113 -9.74 1.37 6.66
N ASN A 114 -9.28 0.69 7.71
CA ASN A 114 -9.83 0.82 9.05
C ASN A 114 -9.32 2.07 9.75
N VAL A 115 -7.99 2.19 9.88
CA VAL A 115 -7.38 3.15 10.81
C VAL A 115 -7.29 4.58 10.26
N VAL A 116 -7.38 4.76 8.94
CA VAL A 116 -7.36 6.08 8.29
C VAL A 116 -8.69 6.41 7.63
N HIS A 117 -9.31 5.46 6.93
CA HIS A 117 -10.57 5.70 6.21
C HIS A 117 -11.82 5.39 7.03
N GLY A 118 -11.69 4.77 8.22
CA GLY A 118 -12.81 4.52 9.13
C GLY A 118 -13.79 3.45 8.63
N HIS A 119 -13.37 2.59 7.70
CA HIS A 119 -14.17 1.45 7.27
C HIS A 119 -14.20 0.35 8.35
N ASP A 120 -15.26 -0.47 8.33
CA ASP A 120 -15.42 -1.58 9.27
C ASP A 120 -14.51 -2.79 8.95
N SER A 121 -13.91 -2.82 7.75
CA SER A 121 -12.99 -3.88 7.32
C SER A 121 -11.97 -3.36 6.30
N THR A 122 -11.01 -4.18 5.91
CA THR A 122 -10.01 -3.85 4.88
C THR A 122 -10.55 -3.97 3.44
N VAL A 123 -11.66 -4.68 3.25
CA VAL A 123 -12.24 -4.99 1.92
C VAL A 123 -12.58 -3.75 1.06
N PRO A 124 -13.10 -2.63 1.60
CA PRO A 124 -13.50 -1.48 0.78
C PRO A 124 -12.36 -0.69 0.13
N ILE A 125 -11.12 -0.83 0.61
CA ILE A 125 -10.01 -0.01 0.10
C ILE A 125 -9.68 -0.37 -1.35
N SER A 126 -9.57 0.64 -2.21
CA SER A 126 -9.29 0.42 -3.63
C SER A 126 -7.79 0.32 -3.91
N MET A 127 -7.45 -0.32 -5.03
CA MET A 127 -6.09 -0.35 -5.55
C MET A 127 -5.49 1.05 -5.73
N ASP A 128 -6.28 2.00 -6.22
CA ASP A 128 -5.81 3.38 -6.46
C ASP A 128 -5.54 4.13 -5.15
N ALA A 129 -6.36 3.89 -4.12
CA ALA A 129 -6.11 4.45 -2.79
C ALA A 129 -4.81 3.88 -2.19
N MET A 130 -4.57 2.58 -2.33
CA MET A 130 -3.32 1.95 -1.88
C MET A 130 -2.09 2.51 -2.59
N ILE A 131 -2.18 2.74 -3.91
CA ILE A 131 -1.11 3.39 -4.68
C ILE A 131 -0.86 4.81 -4.16
N LEU A 132 -1.92 5.59 -3.88
CA LEU A 132 -1.78 6.96 -3.37
C LEU A 132 -1.06 7.01 -2.01
N HIS A 133 -1.42 6.13 -1.08
CA HIS A 133 -0.73 6.00 0.20
C HIS A 133 0.73 5.57 0.02
N THR A 134 0.99 4.63 -0.90
CA THR A 134 2.35 4.19 -1.20
C THR A 134 3.22 5.33 -1.72
N GLN A 135 2.68 6.16 -2.61
CA GLN A 135 3.36 7.35 -3.10
C GLN A 135 3.63 8.35 -1.98
N ALA A 136 2.68 8.56 -1.06
CA ALA A 136 2.86 9.45 0.07
C ALA A 136 4.01 8.98 0.97
N VAL A 137 4.02 7.70 1.34
CA VAL A 137 5.11 7.09 2.10
C VAL A 137 6.44 7.23 1.37
N ARG A 138 6.50 6.89 0.08
CA ARG A 138 7.74 7.01 -0.70
C ARG A 138 8.28 8.44 -0.72
N ARG A 139 7.41 9.46 -0.84
CA ARG A 139 7.80 10.88 -0.81
C ARG A 139 8.31 11.34 0.55
N GLY A 140 7.90 10.70 1.65
CA GLY A 140 8.35 11.02 3.01
C GLY A 140 9.77 10.57 3.33
N LEU A 141 10.32 9.63 2.56
CA LEU A 141 11.65 9.05 2.82
C LEU A 141 12.75 9.91 2.20
N ALA A 142 13.49 10.64 3.03
CA ALA A 142 14.58 11.52 2.61
C ALA A 142 15.83 10.73 2.19
N HIS A 143 16.09 9.59 2.83
CA HIS A 143 17.25 8.73 2.56
C HIS A 143 16.89 7.45 1.82
N HIS A 144 15.59 7.21 1.61
CA HIS A 144 15.05 5.98 1.03
C HIS A 144 15.55 4.71 1.74
N ARG A 145 15.93 4.77 3.02
CA ARG A 145 16.53 3.67 3.77
C ARG A 145 15.58 2.47 3.93
N PRO A 146 14.36 2.59 4.48
CA PRO A 146 13.51 1.43 4.68
C PRO A 146 13.05 0.85 3.36
N MET A 147 12.80 -0.45 3.35
CA MET A 147 12.10 -1.11 2.26
C MET A 147 10.60 -0.85 2.40
N VAL A 148 9.97 -0.37 1.33
CA VAL A 148 8.54 -0.05 1.28
C VAL A 148 7.80 -1.22 0.65
N ILE A 149 6.80 -1.73 1.35
CA ILE A 149 6.00 -2.89 0.96
C ILE A 149 4.59 -2.38 0.67
N GLY A 150 4.10 -2.61 -0.55
CA GLY A 150 2.70 -2.32 -0.92
C GLY A 150 1.83 -3.55 -0.70
N ASP A 151 0.77 -3.43 0.09
CA ASP A 151 -0.15 -4.54 0.33
C ASP A 151 -1.19 -4.64 -0.79
N MET A 152 -1.30 -5.79 -1.44
CA MET A 152 -2.29 -6.02 -2.49
C MET A 152 -3.68 -6.07 -1.84
N PRO A 153 -4.58 -5.11 -2.11
CA PRO A 153 -5.89 -5.09 -1.47
C PRO A 153 -6.80 -6.19 -2.02
N PHE A 154 -7.84 -6.55 -1.27
CA PHE A 154 -8.84 -7.51 -1.71
C PHE A 154 -9.36 -7.19 -3.13
N GLY A 155 -9.53 -8.22 -3.96
CA GLY A 155 -9.98 -8.08 -5.35
C GLY A 155 -8.92 -7.62 -6.35
N SER A 156 -7.71 -7.23 -5.91
CA SER A 156 -6.63 -6.82 -6.82
C SER A 156 -5.85 -7.98 -7.45
N PHE A 157 -6.15 -9.22 -7.08
CA PHE A 157 -5.48 -10.42 -7.58
C PHE A 157 -6.46 -11.60 -7.71
N LEU A 158 -7.64 -11.37 -8.29
CA LEU A 158 -8.64 -12.43 -8.53
C LEU A 158 -8.19 -13.45 -9.59
N THR A 159 -7.32 -13.02 -10.49
CA THR A 159 -6.63 -13.87 -11.46
C THR A 159 -5.12 -13.69 -11.34
N ILE A 160 -4.36 -14.62 -11.91
CA ILE A 160 -2.89 -14.52 -11.97
C ILE A 160 -2.48 -13.26 -12.72
N GLU A 161 -3.15 -12.97 -13.84
CA GLU A 161 -2.92 -11.80 -14.67
C GLU A 161 -3.19 -10.50 -13.90
N ASP A 162 -4.29 -10.44 -13.14
CA ASP A 162 -4.62 -9.28 -12.30
C ASP A 162 -3.55 -9.06 -11.23
N GLY A 163 -3.13 -10.12 -10.54
CA GLY A 163 -2.12 -10.02 -9.49
C GLY A 163 -0.76 -9.56 -10.00
N VAL A 164 -0.30 -10.10 -11.14
CA VAL A 164 0.95 -9.65 -11.79
C VAL A 164 0.83 -8.19 -12.25
N LYS A 165 -0.28 -7.82 -12.89
CA LYS A 165 -0.51 -6.45 -13.37
C LYS A 165 -0.55 -5.45 -12.22
N ASN A 166 -1.31 -5.72 -11.16
CA ASN A 166 -1.44 -4.82 -10.02
C ASN A 166 -0.17 -4.78 -9.15
N GLY A 167 0.56 -5.89 -9.04
CA GLY A 167 1.89 -5.89 -8.41
C GLY A 167 2.87 -4.96 -9.15
N ALA A 168 2.87 -4.99 -10.49
CA ALA A 168 3.66 -4.07 -11.29
C ALA A 168 3.23 -2.60 -11.10
N ARG A 169 1.93 -2.34 -10.92
CA ARG A 169 1.43 -0.99 -10.60
C ARG A 169 1.93 -0.48 -9.26
N PHE A 170 1.96 -1.30 -8.20
CA PHE A 170 2.53 -0.88 -6.91
C PHE A 170 3.98 -0.41 -7.03
N ILE A 171 4.79 -1.12 -7.80
CA ILE A 171 6.20 -0.76 -8.00
C ILE A 171 6.30 0.50 -8.87
N LYS A 172 5.64 0.50 -10.04
CA LYS A 172 5.78 1.55 -11.06
C LYS A 172 5.08 2.86 -10.68
N GLU A 173 3.85 2.78 -10.19
CA GLU A 173 3.01 3.93 -9.86
C GLU A 173 3.12 4.30 -8.38
N GLY A 174 3.15 3.31 -7.49
CA GLY A 174 3.21 3.52 -6.04
C GLY A 174 4.62 3.85 -5.53
N GLY A 175 5.65 3.29 -6.18
CA GLY A 175 7.03 3.37 -5.70
C GLY A 175 7.33 2.39 -4.57
N ALA A 176 6.53 1.32 -4.40
CA ALA A 176 6.88 0.21 -3.52
C ALA A 176 8.15 -0.50 -4.02
N ASP A 177 8.94 -1.06 -3.10
CA ASP A 177 10.08 -1.92 -3.46
C ASP A 177 9.61 -3.35 -3.77
N ILE A 178 8.63 -3.85 -3.00
CA ILE A 178 8.03 -5.19 -3.09
C ILE A 178 6.56 -5.14 -2.70
N VAL A 179 5.82 -6.23 -2.87
CA VAL A 179 4.40 -6.32 -2.51
C VAL A 179 4.11 -7.41 -1.48
N LYS A 180 3.02 -7.27 -0.72
CA LYS A 180 2.47 -8.31 0.17
C LYS A 180 1.17 -8.85 -0.39
N LEU A 181 0.92 -10.15 -0.25
CA LEU A 181 -0.36 -10.76 -0.57
C LEU A 181 -0.80 -11.79 0.49
N GLU A 182 -2.09 -11.79 0.78
CA GLU A 182 -2.71 -12.77 1.67
C GLU A 182 -2.88 -14.12 0.98
N SER A 183 -2.51 -15.16 1.72
CA SER A 183 -2.53 -16.55 1.25
C SER A 183 -3.31 -17.37 2.28
N PRO A 184 -4.64 -17.30 2.29
CA PRO A 184 -5.43 -18.16 3.16
C PRO A 184 -5.21 -19.63 2.77
N ALA A 185 -5.27 -20.54 3.75
CA ALA A 185 -5.08 -21.98 3.51
C ALA A 185 -6.02 -22.53 2.42
N SER A 186 -7.23 -21.97 2.29
CA SER A 186 -8.21 -22.36 1.27
C SER A 186 -7.81 -22.01 -0.18
N SER A 187 -6.83 -21.13 -0.37
CA SER A 187 -6.34 -20.72 -1.71
C SER A 187 -4.87 -21.07 -1.94
N GLN A 188 -4.34 -22.06 -1.23
CA GLN A 188 -2.92 -22.44 -1.28
C GLN A 188 -2.37 -22.61 -2.69
N GLU A 189 -3.05 -23.38 -3.56
CA GLU A 189 -2.61 -23.62 -4.93
C GLU A 189 -2.55 -22.31 -5.75
N PHE A 190 -3.60 -21.49 -5.63
CA PHE A 190 -3.69 -20.21 -6.31
C PHE A 190 -2.58 -19.25 -5.85
N SER A 191 -2.39 -19.10 -4.53
CA SER A 191 -1.37 -18.23 -3.96
C SER A 191 0.04 -18.65 -4.38
N THR A 192 0.32 -19.95 -4.38
CA THR A 192 1.61 -20.52 -4.81
C THR A 192 1.88 -20.23 -6.29
N GLU A 193 0.88 -20.43 -7.16
CA GLU A 193 1.03 -20.11 -8.59
C GLU A 193 1.22 -18.60 -8.82
N LEU A 194 0.44 -17.76 -8.13
CA LEU A 194 0.55 -16.32 -8.25
C LEU A 194 1.94 -15.83 -7.87
N ILE A 195 2.46 -16.26 -6.71
CA ILE A 195 3.80 -15.90 -6.24
C ILE A 195 4.86 -16.34 -7.25
N ARG A 196 4.75 -17.56 -7.79
CA ARG A 196 5.67 -18.07 -8.80
C ARG A 196 5.71 -17.18 -10.04
N ARG A 197 4.53 -16.75 -10.51
CA ARG A 197 4.38 -15.91 -11.70
C ARG A 197 4.85 -14.47 -11.47
N MET A 198 4.56 -13.91 -10.30
CA MET A 198 5.04 -12.57 -9.90
C MET A 198 6.57 -12.56 -9.75
N THR A 199 7.13 -13.57 -9.10
CA THR A 199 8.59 -13.71 -8.96
C THR A 199 9.27 -13.84 -10.32
N ALA A 200 8.74 -14.66 -11.23
CA ALA A 200 9.25 -14.79 -12.60
C ALA A 200 9.17 -13.47 -13.39
N ALA A 201 8.23 -12.58 -13.05
CA ALA A 201 8.11 -11.23 -13.62
C ALA A 201 9.02 -10.19 -12.94
N GLY A 202 9.84 -10.58 -11.95
CA GLY A 202 10.74 -9.69 -11.20
C GLY A 202 10.06 -8.90 -10.09
N ILE A 203 8.85 -9.29 -9.67
CA ILE A 203 8.12 -8.66 -8.56
C ILE A 203 8.45 -9.44 -7.29
N GLY A 204 9.08 -8.78 -6.30
CA GLY A 204 9.33 -9.39 -4.99
C GLY A 204 8.03 -9.49 -4.18
N VAL A 205 7.81 -10.65 -3.54
CA VAL A 205 6.55 -10.95 -2.85
C VAL A 205 6.75 -11.39 -1.40
N VAL A 206 6.05 -10.70 -0.50
CA VAL A 206 5.82 -11.11 0.88
C VAL A 206 4.53 -11.93 0.95
N GLY A 207 4.62 -13.17 1.40
CA GLY A 207 3.45 -13.99 1.68
C GLY A 207 2.86 -13.65 3.05
N HIS A 208 1.55 -13.81 3.21
CA HIS A 208 0.89 -13.65 4.50
C HIS A 208 0.00 -14.87 4.78
N ILE A 209 0.35 -15.65 5.81
CA ILE A 209 -0.40 -16.83 6.27
C ILE A 209 -0.83 -16.67 7.74
N GLY A 210 -1.65 -17.60 8.22
CA GLY A 210 -2.30 -17.47 9.52
C GLY A 210 -3.66 -16.80 9.33
N LEU A 211 -4.01 -15.86 10.20
CA LEU A 211 -5.21 -15.05 10.02
C LEU A 211 -5.00 -14.09 8.85
N THR A 212 -5.88 -14.14 7.85
CA THR A 212 -5.83 -13.27 6.66
C THR A 212 -7.09 -12.40 6.63
N PRO A 213 -7.05 -11.14 7.13
CA PRO A 213 -8.20 -10.24 7.25
C PRO A 213 -9.07 -10.09 5.99
N GLN A 214 -8.49 -10.16 4.79
CA GLN A 214 -9.25 -10.07 3.54
C GLN A 214 -10.22 -11.26 3.36
N SER A 215 -9.93 -12.38 4.03
CA SER A 215 -10.75 -13.60 4.01
C SER A 215 -11.54 -13.81 5.32
N HIS A 216 -11.71 -12.77 6.15
CA HIS A 216 -12.34 -12.91 7.48
C HIS A 216 -13.74 -13.56 7.42
N VAL A 217 -14.55 -13.27 6.39
CA VAL A 217 -15.88 -13.88 6.21
C VAL A 217 -15.77 -15.38 6.01
N GLN A 218 -14.88 -15.81 5.11
CA GLN A 218 -14.65 -17.23 4.82
C GLN A 218 -14.06 -17.97 6.04
N MET A 219 -13.25 -17.28 6.85
CA MET A 219 -12.66 -17.81 8.08
C MET A 219 -13.62 -17.83 9.28
N GLY A 220 -14.79 -17.18 9.18
CA GLY A 220 -15.75 -17.08 10.29
C GLY A 220 -15.29 -16.12 11.41
N GLY A 221 -14.58 -15.05 11.04
CA GLY A 221 -14.08 -13.98 11.90
C GLY A 221 -12.60 -14.12 12.31
N SER A 222 -12.13 -13.19 13.16
CA SER A 222 -10.75 -13.14 13.65
C SER A 222 -10.49 -14.25 14.67
N ARG A 223 -9.93 -15.37 14.21
CA ARG A 223 -9.61 -16.54 15.05
C ARG A 223 -8.14 -16.90 14.90
N ILE A 224 -7.54 -17.34 16.01
CA ILE A 224 -6.20 -17.92 16.05
C ILE A 224 -6.16 -19.15 15.14
N GLN A 225 -5.16 -19.21 14.25
CA GLN A 225 -4.94 -20.30 13.29
C GLN A 225 -3.89 -21.30 13.80
N GLY A 226 -3.95 -22.56 13.37
CA GLY A 226 -2.90 -23.55 13.72
C GLY A 226 -2.99 -24.14 15.14
N LYS A 227 -4.16 -24.11 15.79
CA LYS A 227 -4.33 -24.70 17.15
C LYS A 227 -4.25 -26.23 17.17
N ALA A 228 -4.76 -26.88 16.13
CA ALA A 228 -4.72 -28.33 15.99
C ALA A 228 -3.38 -28.76 15.36
N ALA A 229 -2.83 -29.90 15.77
CA ALA A 229 -1.56 -30.41 15.24
C ALA A 229 -1.56 -30.53 13.71
N SER A 230 -2.66 -31.00 13.11
CA SER A 230 -2.81 -31.06 11.65
C SER A 230 -2.75 -29.69 10.99
N ALA A 231 -3.38 -28.68 11.58
CA ALA A 231 -3.34 -27.31 11.09
C ALA A 231 -1.95 -26.67 11.25
N ALA A 232 -1.22 -27.01 12.33
CA ALA A 232 0.16 -26.59 12.52
C ALA A 232 1.11 -27.20 11.47
N CYS A 233 1.01 -28.51 11.22
CA CYS A 233 1.78 -29.17 10.15
C CYS A 233 1.49 -28.54 8.79
N HIS A 234 0.21 -28.28 8.50
CA HIS A 234 -0.19 -27.63 7.26
C HIS A 234 0.43 -26.24 7.09
N LEU A 235 0.48 -25.41 8.14
CA LEU A 235 1.15 -24.09 8.08
C LEU A 235 2.64 -24.20 7.76
N ILE A 236 3.32 -25.22 8.30
CA ILE A 236 4.75 -25.46 8.04
C ILE A 236 4.97 -25.85 6.58
N ASP A 237 4.17 -26.78 6.05
CA ASP A 237 4.29 -27.22 4.67
C ASP A 237 3.91 -26.11 3.70
N PHE A 238 2.85 -25.36 4.00
CA PHE A 238 2.44 -24.22 3.19
C PHE A 238 3.51 -23.12 3.16
N ALA A 239 4.17 -22.82 4.29
CA ALA A 239 5.27 -21.87 4.33
C ALA A 239 6.44 -22.29 3.42
N LYS A 240 6.78 -23.59 3.38
CA LYS A 240 7.82 -24.12 2.47
C LYS A 240 7.41 -24.01 1.01
N GLU A 241 6.14 -24.25 0.70
CA GLU A 241 5.62 -24.10 -0.67
C GLU A 241 5.68 -22.65 -1.15
N LEU A 242 5.30 -21.69 -0.30
CA LEU A 242 5.40 -20.27 -0.62
C LEU A 242 6.86 -19.84 -0.82
N GLU A 243 7.78 -20.32 0.04
CA GLU A 243 9.22 -20.11 -0.15
C GLU A 243 9.70 -20.69 -1.49
N ALA A 244 9.33 -21.94 -1.81
CA ALA A 244 9.70 -22.60 -3.06
C ALA A 244 9.14 -21.89 -4.30
N ALA A 245 7.97 -21.25 -4.18
CA ALA A 245 7.39 -20.42 -5.23
C ALA A 245 8.14 -19.10 -5.46
N GLY A 246 9.04 -18.70 -4.55
CA GLY A 246 9.84 -17.48 -4.66
C GLY A 246 9.43 -16.36 -3.70
N CYS A 247 8.63 -16.66 -2.68
CA CYS A 247 8.36 -15.72 -1.60
C CYS A 247 9.67 -15.30 -0.92
N ILE A 248 9.87 -14.01 -0.68
CA ILE A 248 11.11 -13.45 -0.13
C ILE A 248 11.06 -13.20 1.38
N MET A 249 9.87 -13.19 1.96
CA MET A 249 9.60 -12.98 3.38
C MET A 249 8.16 -13.42 3.69
N LEU A 250 7.91 -13.93 4.89
CA LEU A 250 6.59 -14.45 5.27
C LEU A 250 6.05 -13.74 6.51
N VAL A 251 4.86 -13.15 6.42
CA VAL A 251 4.10 -12.67 7.58
C VAL A 251 3.26 -13.81 8.14
N MET A 252 3.24 -13.94 9.46
CA MET A 252 2.37 -14.84 10.20
C MET A 252 1.53 -14.05 11.21
N GLU A 253 0.21 -14.09 11.05
CA GLU A 253 -0.73 -13.38 11.93
C GLU A 253 -1.56 -14.34 12.78
N CYS A 254 -1.63 -14.05 14.08
CA CYS A 254 -2.42 -14.82 15.06
C CYS A 254 -2.17 -16.35 14.99
N VAL A 255 -0.90 -16.76 14.94
CA VAL A 255 -0.44 -18.15 15.00
C VAL A 255 0.17 -18.43 16.39
N PRO A 256 -0.10 -19.58 17.05
CA PRO A 256 0.56 -19.93 18.31
C PRO A 256 2.08 -19.81 18.21
N GLY A 257 2.72 -19.20 19.20
CA GLY A 257 4.15 -18.88 19.16
C GLY A 257 5.05 -20.09 18.88
N GLU A 258 4.72 -21.26 19.43
CA GLU A 258 5.45 -22.50 19.16
C GLU A 258 5.35 -22.92 17.68
N VAL A 259 4.18 -22.78 17.06
CA VAL A 259 3.97 -23.09 15.64
C VAL A 259 4.74 -22.07 14.77
N ALA A 260 4.68 -20.79 15.11
CA ALA A 260 5.41 -19.74 14.40
C ALA A 260 6.95 -19.94 14.50
N ARG A 261 7.45 -20.43 15.63
CA ARG A 261 8.85 -20.85 15.80
C ARG A 261 9.19 -22.00 14.85
N LEU A 262 8.39 -23.05 14.82
CA LEU A 262 8.60 -24.20 13.94
C LEU A 262 8.57 -23.81 12.45
N VAL A 263 7.65 -22.93 12.04
CA VAL A 263 7.63 -22.38 10.67
C VAL A 263 8.91 -21.61 10.38
N THR A 264 9.33 -20.74 11.31
CA THR A 264 10.56 -19.94 11.17
C THR A 264 11.82 -20.79 11.05
N GLU A 265 11.88 -21.91 11.76
CA GLU A 265 12.98 -22.90 11.67
C GLU A 265 12.94 -23.71 10.37
N ALA A 266 11.76 -23.92 9.80
CA ALA A 266 11.55 -24.76 8.62
C ALA A 266 11.86 -24.08 7.28
N ILE A 267 11.88 -22.74 7.24
CA ILE A 267 12.14 -21.95 6.03
C ILE A 267 13.38 -21.06 6.17
N SER A 268 14.02 -20.74 5.06
CA SER A 268 15.26 -19.94 5.03
C SER A 268 15.00 -18.43 4.94
N ILE A 269 13.85 -18.02 4.40
CA ILE A 269 13.44 -16.62 4.31
C ILE A 269 13.06 -16.02 5.68
N PRO A 270 13.16 -14.70 5.87
CA PRO A 270 12.72 -14.05 7.09
C PRO A 270 11.21 -14.22 7.34
N THR A 271 10.85 -14.46 8.59
CA THR A 271 9.47 -14.46 9.07
C THR A 271 9.16 -13.21 9.92
N ILE A 272 7.98 -12.63 9.76
CA ILE A 272 7.51 -11.47 10.51
C ILE A 272 6.24 -11.85 11.26
N GLY A 273 6.24 -11.68 12.57
CA GLY A 273 5.10 -12.00 13.42
C GLY A 273 4.23 -10.78 13.72
N ILE A 274 2.92 -11.02 13.82
CA ILE A 274 1.97 -10.13 14.48
C ILE A 274 0.99 -10.99 15.28
N GLY A 275 1.05 -10.91 16.61
CA GLY A 275 0.36 -11.86 17.48
C GLY A 275 0.85 -13.31 17.33
N SER A 276 2.10 -13.51 16.89
CA SER A 276 2.69 -14.84 16.59
C SER A 276 3.92 -15.19 17.42
N GLY A 277 4.04 -14.60 18.61
CA GLY A 277 5.17 -14.81 19.52
C GLY A 277 6.49 -14.16 19.06
N PRO A 278 7.55 -14.23 19.90
CA PRO A 278 8.81 -13.50 19.68
C PRO A 278 9.82 -14.25 18.79
N ASP A 279 9.55 -15.52 18.46
CA ASP A 279 10.52 -16.42 17.83
C ASP A 279 10.58 -16.30 16.30
N THR A 280 9.79 -15.42 15.70
CA THR A 280 9.92 -15.02 14.29
C THR A 280 11.20 -14.21 14.04
N SER A 281 11.56 -13.99 12.78
CA SER A 281 12.74 -13.20 12.40
C SER A 281 12.57 -11.70 12.66
N GLY A 282 11.34 -11.23 12.82
CA GLY A 282 10.99 -9.85 13.11
C GLY A 282 9.52 -9.71 13.49
N GLN A 283 9.08 -8.48 13.71
CA GLN A 283 7.71 -8.17 14.14
C GLN A 283 7.13 -7.03 13.30
N VAL A 284 5.81 -7.05 13.13
CA VAL A 284 5.03 -5.95 12.56
C VAL A 284 3.91 -5.53 13.51
N LEU A 285 3.66 -4.23 13.59
CA LEU A 285 2.47 -3.66 14.23
C LEU A 285 1.86 -2.59 13.33
N VAL A 286 0.55 -2.39 13.49
CA VAL A 286 -0.15 -1.24 12.94
C VAL A 286 0.29 -0.01 13.72
N VAL A 287 0.75 1.04 13.03
CA VAL A 287 1.30 2.24 13.69
C VAL A 287 0.32 2.89 14.67
N HIS A 288 -0.99 2.84 14.39
CA HIS A 288 -2.02 3.38 15.27
C HIS A 288 -2.27 2.53 16.52
N ASP A 289 -1.97 1.23 16.49
CA ASP A 289 -2.07 0.37 17.67
C ASP A 289 -0.82 0.49 18.56
N LEU A 290 0.30 0.94 17.99
CA LEU A 290 1.57 1.12 18.67
C LEU A 290 1.63 2.43 19.48
N LEU A 291 0.93 3.48 19.04
CA LEU A 291 0.97 4.85 19.56
C LEU A 291 -0.21 5.15 20.49
#